data_AF-A0A2W4JUL2-F1
#
_entry.id   AF-A0A2W4JUL2-F1
#
_cell.length_a   1.000
_cell.length_b   1.000
_cell.length_c   1.000
_cell.angle_alpha   90.00
_cell.angle_beta   90.00
_cell.angle_gamma   90.00
#
_symmetry.space_group_name_H-M   'P 1'
#
loop_
_entity.id
_entity.type
_entity.pdbx_description
1 polymer ?
#
loop_
_entity_poly.entity_id
_entity_poly.type
_entity_poly.pdbx_seq_one_letter_code
_entity_poly.pdbx_strand_id
1 'polypeptide(L)' 'MKIAILKTSISRKKLLKGDFTPDSEEIVGYEEVDEDEFYGPLVRLFYERLKEVYKDSVHN' A
#
# COMPACT_ATOMS: atom_id res chain seq x y z
N MET A 1 7.93 10.74 10.65
CA MET A 1 7.86 9.25 10.75
C MET A 1 9.10 8.63 10.11
N LYS A 2 9.55 7.45 10.54
CA LYS A 2 10.61 6.70 9.82
C LYS A 2 9.99 5.53 9.06
N ILE A 3 10.29 5.43 7.77
CA ILE A 3 9.86 4.32 6.91
C ILE A 3 11.06 3.44 6.56
N ALA A 4 10.82 2.14 6.42
CA ALA A 4 11.81 1.21 5.88
C ALA A 4 11.65 1.11 4.36
N ILE A 5 12.75 1.17 3.64
CA ILE A 5 12.78 0.90 2.19
C ILE A 5 13.07 -0.59 2.02
N LEU A 6 12.10 -1.31 1.47
CA LEU A 6 12.17 -2.74 1.23
C LEU A 6 12.48 -3.02 -0.23
N LYS A 7 13.50 -3.85 -0.47
CA LYS A 7 13.74 -4.47 -1.77
C LYS A 7 13.12 -5.86 -1.74
N THR A 8 12.17 -6.10 -2.65
CA THR A 8 11.49 -7.39 -2.76
C THR A 8 11.78 -8.03 -4.12
N SER A 9 11.73 -9.36 -4.17
CA SER A 9 11.75 -10.10 -5.44
C SER A 9 10.49 -10.93 -5.58
N ILE A 10 9.89 -10.89 -6.77
CA ILE A 10 8.72 -11.70 -7.11
C ILE A 10 9.07 -12.49 -8.38
N SER A 11 9.00 -13.81 -8.28
CA SER A 11 9.24 -14.69 -9.40
C SER A 11 8.18 -14.52 -10.47
N ARG A 12 8.61 -14.66 -11.73
CA ARG A 12 7.72 -14.59 -12.90
C ARG A 12 6.54 -15.56 -12.81
N LYS A 13 6.75 -16.73 -12.19
CA LYS A 13 5.70 -17.74 -11.99
C LYS A 13 4.55 -17.24 -11.11
N LYS A 14 4.85 -16.46 -10.07
CA LYS A 14 3.84 -15.87 -9.17
C LYS A 14 3.08 -14.74 -9.88
N LEU A 15 3.80 -13.86 -10.58
CA LEU A 15 3.19 -12.77 -11.35
C LEU A 15 2.19 -13.29 -12.40
N LEU A 16 2.53 -14.35 -13.14
CA LEU A 16 1.63 -14.96 -14.12
C LEU A 16 0.36 -15.56 -13.51
N LYS A 17 0.35 -15.84 -12.21
CA LYS A 17 -0.80 -16.35 -11.46
C LYS A 17 -1.59 -15.25 -10.74
N GLY A 18 -1.16 -13.98 -10.85
CA GLY A 18 -1.73 -12.88 -10.08
C GLY A 18 -1.39 -12.94 -8.58
N ASP A 19 -0.35 -13.70 -8.20
CA ASP A 19 0.18 -13.70 -6.84
C ASP A 19 1.29 -12.64 -6.75
N PHE A 20 1.05 -11.63 -5.92
CA PHE A 20 1.96 -10.50 -5.70
C PHE A 20 2.75 -10.62 -4.39
N THR A 21 2.69 -11.78 -3.73
CA THR A 21 3.44 -12.04 -2.50
C THR A 21 4.93 -12.21 -2.82
N PRO A 22 5.83 -11.45 -2.18
CA PRO A 22 7.27 -11.58 -2.37
C PRO A 22 7.80 -12.99 -2.12
N ASP A 23 8.83 -13.38 -2.87
CA ASP A 23 9.64 -14.57 -2.60
C ASP A 23 10.75 -14.27 -1.57
N SER A 24 11.20 -13.02 -1.50
CA SER A 24 12.15 -12.52 -0.51
C SER A 24 11.97 -11.02 -0.31
N GLU A 25 12.36 -10.56 0.88
CA GLU A 25 12.34 -9.16 1.29
C GLU A 25 13.65 -8.81 2.01
N GLU A 26 14.22 -7.66 1.69
CA GLU A 26 15.43 -7.13 2.31
C GLU A 26 15.23 -5.65 2.64
N ILE A 27 15.56 -5.24 3.87
CA ILE A 27 15.57 -3.82 4.23
C ILE A 27 16.86 -3.22 3.70
N VAL A 28 16.75 -2.29 2.76
CA VAL A 28 17.91 -1.62 2.13
C VAL A 28 18.15 -0.21 2.65
N GLY A 29 17.25 0.32 3.48
CA GLY A 29 17.43 1.62 4.08
C GLY A 29 16.26 2.06 4.95
N TYR A 30 16.45 3.23 5.55
CA TYR A 30 15.42 3.95 6.27
C TYR A 30 15.41 5.40 5.82
N GLU A 31 14.21 5.95 5.71
CA GLU A 31 14.00 7.35 5.36
C GLU A 31 13.12 8.01 6.41
N GLU A 32 13.46 9.25 6.76
CA GLU A 32 12.64 10.07 7.64
C GLU A 32 11.76 10.98 6.78
N VAL A 33 10.44 10.82 6.93
CA VAL A 33 9.42 11.49 6.11
C VAL A 33 8.43 12.22 6.99
N ASP A 34 7.86 13.30 6.46
CA ASP A 34 6.67 13.92 7.04
C ASP A 34 5.46 13.00 6.85
N GLU A 35 4.68 12.81 7.90
CA GLU A 35 3.58 11.84 7.93
C GLU A 35 2.38 12.31 7.09
N ASP A 36 2.06 13.60 7.15
CA ASP A 36 0.94 14.19 6.42
C ASP A 36 1.22 14.23 4.92
N GLU A 37 2.46 14.55 4.53
CA GLU A 37 2.88 14.47 3.13
C GLU A 37 2.85 13.04 2.59
N PHE A 38 3.27 12.06 3.40
CA PHE A 38 3.31 10.65 2.99
C PHE A 38 1.91 10.04 2.85
N TYR A 39 1.04 10.21 3.85
CA TYR A 39 -0.30 9.62 3.83
C TYR A 39 -1.35 10.44 3.09
N GLY A 40 -1.14 11.75 2.94
CA GLY A 40 -2.10 12.66 2.30
C GLY A 40 -2.63 12.18 0.94
N PRO A 41 -1.76 11.75 -0.01
CA PRO A 41 -2.20 11.20 -1.29
C PRO A 41 -3.02 9.92 -1.15
N LEU A 42 -2.62 9.00 -0.27
CA LEU A 42 -3.30 7.73 -0.03
C LEU A 42 -4.68 7.97 0.57
N VAL A 43 -4.76 8.81 1.60
CA VAL A 43 -6.03 9.19 2.23
C VAL A 43 -6.97 9.76 1.18
N ARG A 44 -6.52 10.71 0.34
CA ARG A 44 -7.38 11.29 -0.72
C ARG A 44 -7.87 10.24 -1.72
N LEU A 45 -7.00 9.32 -2.13
CA LEU A 45 -7.36 8.25 -3.06
C LEU A 45 -8.42 7.30 -2.48
N PHE A 46 -8.25 6.90 -1.22
CA PHE A 46 -9.14 5.94 -0.57
C PHE A 46 -10.40 6.58 0.01
N TYR A 47 -10.37 7.86 0.35
CA TYR A 47 -11.49 8.56 0.98
C TYR A 47 -12.75 8.53 0.13
N GLU A 48 -12.63 8.73 -1.19
CA GLU A 48 -13.78 8.66 -2.09
C GLU A 48 -14.36 7.24 -2.17
N ARG A 49 -13.50 6.22 -2.26
CA ARG A 49 -13.97 4.81 -2.22
C ARG A 49 -14.61 4.44 -0.88
N LEU A 50 -14.04 4.91 0.23
CA LEU A 50 -14.59 4.65 1.57
C LEU A 50 -15.95 5.34 1.76
N LYS A 51 -16.15 6.53 1.20
CA LYS A 51 -17.46 7.21 1.18
C LYS A 51 -18.52 6.42 0.43
N GLU A 52 -18.18 5.86 -0.74
CA GLU A 52 -19.10 5.04 -1.52
C GLU A 52 -19.52 3.80 -0.72
N VAL A 53 -18.55 3.05 -0.19
CA VAL A 53 -18.81 1.87 0.65
C VAL A 53 -19.63 2.22 1.91
N TYR A 54 -19.32 3.35 2.55
CA TYR A 54 -20.07 3.79 3.73
C TYR A 54 -21.53 4.14 3.38
N LYS A 55 -21.79 4.82 2.26
CA LYS A 55 -23.15 5.10 1.81
C LYS A 55 -23.96 3.82 1.58
N ASP A 56 -23.34 2.83 0.93
CA ASP A 56 -23.97 1.52 0.67
C ASP A 56 -24.24 0.73 1.97
N SER A 57 -23.41 0.94 3.00
CA SER A 57 -23.58 0.31 4.32
C SER A 57 -24.69 0.92 5.19
N VAL A 58 -25.05 2.19 4.95
CA VAL A 58 -26.09 2.92 5.71
C VAL A 58 -27.47 2.81 5.05
N HIS A 59 -27.53 2.40 3.78
CA HIS A 59 -28.79 2.22 3.02
C HIS A 59 -29.26 0.76 2.92
N ASN A 60 -28.60 -0.18 3.62
CA ASN A 60 -29.07 -1.55 3.88
C ASN A 60 -29.43 -1.70 5.36
#